data_AF-A0A969NVU5-F1
#
_entry.id   AF-A0A969NVU5-F1
#
_cell.length_a   1.000
_cell.length_b   1.000
_cell.length_c   1.000
_cell.angle_alpha   90.00
_cell.angle_beta   90.00
_cell.angle_gamma   90.00
#
_symmetry.space_group_name_H-M   'P 1'
#
loop_
_entity.id
_entity.type
_entity.pdbx_description
1 polymer ?
#
loop_
_entity_poly.entity_id
_entity_poly.type
_entity_poly.pdbx_seq_one_letter_code
_entity_poly.pdbx_strand_id
1 'polypeptide(L)'
;LVSYKKETGKPRFDYNDAVEEALCFGWIDSKPNKLDAERSLLWFAPRKPKTGWSKLNKERAEKAIATGLMTQSGLAKIEAAKLDGSWNILDAIEALEIPPDLEEALATYETARLNFDAFPRSAKRGILEWISIAKKPETRAKRIEETAKLAADNIRANQWRQ
;
A
#
# COMPACT_ATOMS: atom_id res chain seq x y z
N LEU A 1 17.28 -10.52 -3.16
CA LEU A 1 17.18 -11.96 -2.81
C LEU A 1 16.75 -12.75 -4.05
N VAL A 2 17.57 -13.72 -4.47
CA VAL A 2 17.18 -14.70 -5.49
C VAL A 2 16.89 -16.01 -4.78
N SER A 3 15.76 -16.65 -5.09
CA SER A 3 15.38 -17.92 -4.48
C SER A 3 14.68 -18.84 -5.47
N TYR A 4 14.75 -20.15 -5.24
CA TYR A 4 14.02 -21.13 -6.03
C TYR A 4 12.52 -21.06 -5.72
N LYS A 5 11.70 -21.33 -6.75
CA LYS A 5 10.24 -21.40 -6.60
C LYS A 5 9.85 -22.70 -5.90
N LYS A 6 8.71 -22.66 -5.19
CA LYS A 6 8.21 -23.77 -4.36
C LYS A 6 8.07 -25.07 -5.15
N GLU A 7 7.57 -24.99 -6.38
CA GLU A 7 7.34 -26.11 -7.28
C GLU A 7 8.61 -26.86 -7.70
N THR A 8 9.80 -26.27 -7.54
CA THR A 8 11.06 -26.93 -7.91
C THR A 8 11.53 -27.97 -6.89
N GLY A 9 11.01 -27.93 -5.66
CA GLY A 9 11.47 -28.77 -4.55
C GLY A 9 12.88 -28.46 -4.04
N LYS A 10 13.57 -27.47 -4.62
CA LYS A 10 14.93 -27.05 -4.24
C LYS A 10 14.89 -26.18 -2.96
N PRO A 11 16.02 -26.07 -2.21
CA PRO A 11 16.11 -25.18 -1.06
C PRO A 11 15.70 -23.75 -1.41
N ARG A 12 14.81 -23.16 -0.62
CA ARG A 12 14.27 -21.81 -0.85
C ARG A 12 14.27 -21.00 0.44
N PHE A 13 14.23 -19.68 0.30
CA PHE A 13 13.90 -18.76 1.38
C PHE A 13 12.38 -18.64 1.44
N ASP A 14 11.81 -18.74 2.65
CA ASP A 14 10.40 -18.43 2.81
C ASP A 14 10.18 -16.92 2.67
N TYR A 15 9.10 -16.56 1.99
CA TYR A 15 8.79 -15.16 1.72
C TYR A 15 8.49 -14.41 3.02
N ASN A 16 7.72 -15.01 3.93
CA ASN A 16 7.33 -14.33 5.16
C ASN A 16 8.54 -14.13 6.08
N ASP A 17 9.37 -15.16 6.24
CA ASP A 17 10.59 -15.07 7.06
C ASP A 17 11.52 -13.98 6.54
N ALA A 18 11.75 -13.90 5.22
CA ALA A 18 12.60 -12.88 4.62
C ALA A 18 12.06 -11.45 4.81
N VAL A 19 10.74 -11.27 4.76
CA VAL A 19 10.10 -9.96 4.97
C VAL A 19 10.08 -9.56 6.44
N GLU A 20 9.78 -10.50 7.35
CA GLU A 20 9.83 -10.26 8.80
C GLU A 20 11.25 -9.86 9.23
N GLU A 21 12.27 -10.60 8.79
CA GLU A 21 13.67 -10.28 9.06
C GLU A 21 14.04 -8.90 8.49
N ALA A 22 13.67 -8.59 7.24
CA ALA A 22 13.95 -7.28 6.65
C ALA A 22 13.31 -6.12 7.44
N LEU A 23 12.09 -6.31 7.94
CA LEU A 23 11.41 -5.31 8.78
C LEU A 23 12.16 -5.07 10.09
N CYS A 24 12.74 -6.11 10.70
CA CYS A 24 13.56 -5.97 11.91
C CYS A 24 14.71 -4.98 11.74
N PHE A 25 15.24 -4.84 10.52
CA PHE A 25 16.32 -3.91 10.18
C PHE A 25 15.83 -2.59 9.55
N GLY A 26 14.51 -2.39 9.43
CA GLY A 26 13.92 -1.17 8.86
C GLY A 26 13.91 -1.16 7.32
N TRP A 27 13.90 -2.33 6.70
CA TRP A 27 13.84 -2.51 5.25
C TRP A 27 12.44 -2.96 4.81
N ILE A 28 12.16 -2.88 3.51
CA ILE A 28 10.92 -3.35 2.88
C ILE A 28 11.25 -4.06 1.58
N ASP A 29 10.41 -5.03 1.21
CA ASP A 29 10.45 -5.73 -0.05
C ASP A 29 9.70 -5.02 -1.19
N SER A 30 10.06 -5.36 -2.42
CA SER A 30 9.29 -5.05 -3.63
C SER A 30 8.24 -6.12 -3.89
N LYS A 31 7.43 -5.94 -4.96
CA LYS A 31 6.73 -7.08 -5.55
C LYS A 31 7.73 -8.19 -5.95
N PRO A 32 7.42 -9.47 -5.73
CA PRO A 32 8.21 -10.57 -6.30
C PRO A 32 8.19 -10.51 -7.83
N ASN A 33 9.32 -10.74 -8.48
CA ASN A 33 9.40 -10.87 -9.94
C ASN A 33 9.99 -12.22 -10.34
N LYS A 34 9.68 -12.66 -11.56
CA LYS A 34 10.29 -13.85 -12.16
C LYS A 34 11.72 -13.52 -12.56
N LEU A 35 12.67 -14.37 -12.19
CA LEU A 35 14.03 -14.33 -12.74
C LEU A 35 14.12 -15.26 -13.95
N ASP A 36 13.66 -16.50 -13.79
CA ASP A 36 13.64 -17.52 -14.85
C ASP A 36 12.56 -18.60 -14.57
N ALA A 37 12.66 -19.76 -15.23
CA ALA A 37 11.73 -20.87 -15.06
C ALA A 37 11.69 -21.38 -13.61
N GLU A 38 12.82 -21.41 -12.91
CA GLU A 38 12.95 -22.05 -11.60
C GLU A 38 13.10 -21.06 -10.43
N ARG A 39 13.44 -19.80 -10.72
CA ARG A 39 13.81 -18.81 -9.69
C ARG A 39 12.99 -17.54 -9.74
N SER A 40 12.82 -16.93 -8.58
CA SER A 40 12.23 -15.60 -8.39
C SER A 40 13.24 -14.64 -7.77
N LEU A 41 13.01 -13.35 -7.98
CA LEU A 41 13.75 -12.26 -7.37
C LEU A 41 12.84 -11.39 -6.51
N LEU A 42 13.32 -11.04 -5.32
CA LEU A 42 12.70 -10.12 -4.39
C LEU A 42 13.73 -9.04 -4.04
N TRP A 43 13.42 -7.79 -4.36
CA TRP A 43 14.29 -6.67 -4.03
C TRP A 43 13.97 -6.18 -2.62
N PHE A 44 15.00 -5.88 -1.83
CA PHE A 44 14.84 -5.27 -0.52
C PHE A 44 15.59 -3.94 -0.49
N ALA A 45 15.01 -2.94 0.17
CA ALA A 45 15.66 -1.65 0.36
C ALA A 45 15.29 -1.06 1.73
N PRO A 46 16.13 -0.17 2.29
CA PRO A 46 15.75 0.62 3.46
C PRO A 46 14.44 1.37 3.22
N ARG A 47 13.54 1.37 4.21
CA ARG A 47 12.27 2.12 4.11
C ARG A 47 12.55 3.62 3.93
N LYS A 48 11.91 4.21 2.93
CA LYS A 48 11.97 5.65 2.68
C LYS A 48 11.08 6.39 3.70
N PRO A 49 11.46 7.59 4.15
CA PRO A 49 10.59 8.43 4.98
C PRO A 49 9.24 8.71 4.30
N LYS A 50 8.19 8.98 5.08
CA LYS A 50 6.85 9.33 4.59
C LYS A 50 6.21 8.27 3.67
N THR A 51 6.61 7.00 3.79
CA THR A 51 5.99 5.88 3.07
C THR A 51 5.07 5.10 3.99
N GLY A 52 3.86 4.82 3.51
CA GLY A 52 2.80 4.20 4.29
C GLY A 52 3.15 2.80 4.81
N TRP A 53 2.62 2.46 5.99
CA TRP A 53 2.71 1.13 6.59
C TRP A 53 1.37 0.41 6.45
N SER A 54 1.38 -0.72 5.74
CA SER A 54 0.19 -1.58 5.65
C SER A 54 -0.09 -2.26 6.99
N LYS A 55 -1.34 -2.65 7.25
CA LYS A 55 -1.71 -3.39 8.46
C LYS A 55 -0.82 -4.61 8.70
N LEU A 56 -0.57 -5.42 7.67
CA LEU A 56 0.27 -6.62 7.79
C LEU A 56 1.72 -6.29 8.20
N ASN A 57 2.30 -5.20 7.69
CA ASN A 57 3.66 -4.80 8.09
C ASN A 57 3.70 -4.23 9.51
N LYS A 58 2.61 -3.59 9.97
CA LYS A 58 2.48 -3.16 11.37
C LYS A 58 2.38 -4.36 12.31
N GLU A 59 1.55 -5.35 11.98
CA GLU A 59 1.42 -6.61 12.73
C GLU A 59 2.77 -7.37 12.81
N ARG A 60 3.50 -7.48 11.70
CA ARG A 60 4.83 -8.09 11.67
C ARG A 60 5.84 -7.33 12.54
N ALA A 61 5.83 -6.00 12.47
CA ALA A 61 6.71 -5.17 13.28
C ALA A 61 6.39 -5.30 14.78
N GLU A 62 5.12 -5.30 15.15
CA GLU A 62 4.66 -5.49 16.53
C GLU A 62 5.06 -6.87 17.08
N LYS A 63 4.86 -7.93 16.27
CA LYS A 63 5.33 -9.28 16.60
C LYS A 63 6.84 -9.29 16.85
N ALA A 64 7.63 -8.72 15.93
CA ALA A 64 9.09 -8.69 16.05
C ALA A 64 9.57 -7.89 17.28
N ILE A 65 8.86 -6.83 17.68
CA ILE A 65 9.12 -6.11 18.93
C ILE A 65 8.81 -7.01 20.13
N ALA A 66 7.64 -7.64 20.15
CA ALA A 66 7.20 -8.50 21.24
C ALA A 66 8.12 -9.72 21.46
N THR A 67 8.72 -10.25 20.38
CA THR A 67 9.66 -11.37 20.44
C THR A 67 11.12 -10.96 20.58
N GLY A 68 11.42 -9.66 20.71
CA GLY A 68 12.79 -9.16 20.89
C GLY A 68 13.70 -9.29 19.66
N LEU A 69 13.14 -9.53 18.47
CA LEU A 69 13.89 -9.64 17.21
C LEU A 69 14.11 -8.27 16.54
N MET A 70 13.25 -7.30 16.84
CA MET A 70 13.35 -5.96 16.28
C MET A 70 14.65 -5.28 16.69
N THR A 71 15.40 -4.78 15.70
CA THR A 71 16.65 -4.06 15.94
C THR A 71 16.43 -2.57 16.14
N GLN A 72 17.46 -1.85 16.61
CA GLN A 72 17.42 -0.40 16.75
C GLN A 72 17.16 0.31 15.41
N SER A 73 17.66 -0.21 14.29
CA SER A 73 17.42 0.42 12.98
C SER A 73 15.97 0.26 12.53
N GLY A 74 15.33 -0.87 12.84
CA GLY A 74 13.91 -1.08 12.61
C GLY A 74 13.04 -0.18 13.49
N LEU A 75 13.33 -0.12 14.80
CA LEU A 75 12.64 0.79 15.74
C LEU A 75 12.69 2.24 15.28
N ALA A 76 13.87 2.73 14.87
CA ALA A 76 14.03 4.09 14.39
C ALA A 76 13.13 4.41 13.18
N LYS A 77 12.87 3.43 12.29
CA LYS A 77 11.93 3.61 11.16
C LYS A 77 10.48 3.67 11.62
N ILE A 78 10.11 2.88 12.63
CA ILE A 78 8.75 2.88 13.21
C ILE A 78 8.49 4.21 13.92
N GLU A 79 9.43 4.67 14.75
CA GLU A 79 9.34 5.95 15.46
C GLU A 79 9.24 7.13 14.49
N ALA A 80 10.10 7.17 13.47
CA ALA A 80 10.03 8.20 12.43
C ALA A 80 8.68 8.19 11.70
N ALA A 81 8.12 7.00 11.41
CA ALA A 81 6.82 6.87 10.75
C ALA A 81 5.64 7.28 11.65
N LYS A 82 5.74 7.06 12.97
CA LYS A 82 4.75 7.55 13.94
C LYS A 82 4.81 9.08 14.03
N LEU A 83 6.02 9.65 14.04
CA LEU A 83 6.23 11.10 14.12
C LEU A 83 5.74 11.83 12.86
N ASP A 84 6.01 11.28 11.67
CA ASP A 84 5.60 11.90 10.39
C ASP A 84 4.19 11.52 9.92
N GLY A 85 3.47 10.70 10.70
CA GLY A 85 2.10 10.24 10.43
C GLY A 85 1.98 9.11 9.39
N SER A 86 3.07 8.71 8.73
CA SER A 86 3.03 7.63 7.72
C SER A 86 2.74 6.24 8.29
N TRP A 87 2.84 6.06 9.62
CA TRP A 87 2.40 4.84 10.30
C TRP A 87 0.90 4.57 10.11
N ASN A 88 0.06 5.62 10.10
CA ASN A 88 -1.41 5.50 10.05
C ASN A 88 -2.01 5.98 8.72
N ILE A 89 -1.22 6.55 7.82
CA ILE A 89 -1.73 7.15 6.57
C ILE A 89 -2.56 6.18 5.72
N LEU A 90 -2.29 4.88 5.80
CA LEU A 90 -3.03 3.87 5.05
C LEU A 90 -4.31 3.40 5.74
N ASP A 91 -4.55 3.69 7.02
CA ASP A 91 -5.63 3.04 7.79
C ASP A 91 -7.01 3.33 7.25
N ALA A 92 -7.34 4.60 7.05
CA ALA A 92 -8.57 5.03 6.39
C ALA A 92 -8.71 4.44 4.98
N ILE A 93 -7.60 4.36 4.23
CA ILE A 93 -7.57 3.77 2.89
C ILE A 93 -7.83 2.25 2.94
N GLU A 94 -7.30 1.53 3.93
CA GLU A 94 -7.51 0.08 4.07
C GLU A 94 -8.93 -0.23 4.52
N ALA A 95 -9.53 0.65 5.33
CA ALA A 95 -10.92 0.64 5.75
C ALA A 95 -11.91 1.11 4.66
N LEU A 96 -11.38 1.65 3.55
CA LEU A 96 -12.16 2.23 2.44
C LEU A 96 -13.04 3.41 2.88
N GLU A 97 -12.56 4.18 3.86
CA GLU A 97 -13.23 5.41 4.29
C GLU A 97 -13.15 6.44 3.17
N ILE A 98 -14.31 6.96 2.77
CA ILE A 98 -14.44 8.00 1.76
C ILE A 98 -14.19 9.34 2.47
N PRO A 99 -13.18 10.12 2.06
CA PRO A 99 -12.94 11.42 2.67
C PRO A 99 -14.06 12.41 2.28
N PRO A 100 -14.41 13.38 3.15
CA PRO A 100 -15.56 14.27 2.94
C PRO A 100 -15.54 15.02 1.61
N ASP A 101 -14.36 15.44 1.15
CA ASP A 101 -14.22 16.14 -0.13
C ASP A 101 -14.48 15.26 -1.35
N LEU A 102 -14.18 13.96 -1.27
CA LEU A 102 -14.58 13.00 -2.30
C LEU A 102 -16.08 12.69 -2.24
N GLU A 103 -16.65 12.60 -1.05
CA GLU A 103 -18.09 12.41 -0.84
C GLU A 103 -18.90 13.55 -1.48
N GLU A 104 -18.51 14.81 -1.21
CA GLU A 104 -19.13 16.01 -1.79
C GLU A 104 -19.04 16.01 -3.32
N ALA A 105 -17.88 15.65 -3.89
CA ALA A 105 -17.70 15.57 -5.34
C ALA A 105 -18.56 14.45 -5.95
N LEU A 106 -18.63 13.27 -5.33
CA LEU A 106 -19.49 12.18 -5.79
C LEU A 106 -20.97 12.56 -5.77
N ALA A 107 -21.41 13.34 -4.78
CA ALA A 107 -22.79 13.83 -4.69
C ALA A 107 -23.17 14.83 -5.79
N THR A 108 -22.20 15.41 -6.50
CA THR A 108 -22.44 16.35 -7.62
C THR A 108 -22.91 15.61 -8.89
N TYR A 109 -22.67 14.29 -8.98
CA TYR A 109 -22.99 13.48 -10.14
C TYR A 109 -23.97 12.35 -9.76
N GLU A 110 -25.17 12.36 -10.36
CA GLU A 110 -26.31 11.51 -9.97
C GLU A 110 -25.98 10.02 -9.79
N THR A 111 -25.20 9.43 -10.70
CA THR A 111 -24.85 7.99 -10.68
C THR A 111 -23.50 7.69 -10.04
N ALA A 112 -22.68 8.70 -9.75
CA ALA A 112 -21.28 8.49 -9.38
C ALA A 112 -21.12 7.76 -8.05
N ARG A 113 -21.92 8.14 -7.04
CA ARG A 113 -21.87 7.49 -5.72
C ARG A 113 -22.20 6.00 -5.80
N LEU A 114 -23.30 5.65 -6.47
CA LEU A 114 -23.75 4.26 -6.66
C LEU A 114 -22.69 3.43 -7.39
N ASN A 115 -22.15 3.96 -8.48
CA ASN A 115 -21.11 3.26 -9.25
C ASN A 115 -19.82 3.10 -8.45
N PHE A 116 -19.39 4.16 -7.74
CA PHE A 116 -18.19 4.10 -6.90
C PHE A 116 -18.31 3.04 -5.81
N ASP A 117 -19.46 2.98 -5.12
CA ASP A 117 -19.71 1.97 -4.10
C ASP A 117 -19.68 0.55 -4.66
N ALA A 118 -20.14 0.36 -5.90
CA ALA A 118 -20.10 -0.91 -6.62
C ALA A 118 -18.71 -1.31 -7.13
N PHE A 119 -17.72 -0.41 -7.12
CA PHE A 119 -16.37 -0.75 -7.55
C PHE A 119 -15.72 -1.82 -6.66
N PRO A 120 -14.87 -2.70 -7.23
CA PRO A 120 -14.11 -3.67 -6.44
C PRO A 120 -13.27 -2.99 -5.37
N ARG A 121 -13.10 -3.65 -4.22
CA ARG A 121 -12.29 -3.16 -3.10
C ARG A 121 -10.90 -2.68 -3.52
N SER A 122 -10.23 -3.42 -4.42
CA SER A 122 -8.90 -3.04 -4.93
C SER A 122 -8.91 -1.72 -5.69
N ALA A 123 -9.94 -1.46 -6.49
CA ALA A 123 -10.11 -0.22 -7.24
C ALA A 123 -10.37 0.96 -6.29
N LYS A 124 -11.31 0.81 -5.35
CA LYS A 124 -11.59 1.84 -4.33
C LYS A 124 -10.33 2.19 -3.54
N ARG A 125 -9.61 1.18 -3.04
CA ARG A 125 -8.35 1.36 -2.32
C ARG A 125 -7.32 2.14 -3.15
N GLY A 126 -7.11 1.74 -4.42
CA GLY A 126 -6.14 2.39 -5.30
C GLY A 126 -6.48 3.85 -5.60
N ILE A 127 -7.77 4.17 -5.75
CA ILE A 127 -8.25 5.55 -5.95
C ILE A 127 -8.03 6.38 -4.68
N LEU A 128 -8.42 5.87 -3.51
CA LEU A 128 -8.25 6.54 -2.21
C LEU A 128 -6.77 6.80 -1.92
N GLU A 129 -5.90 5.82 -2.17
CA GLU A 129 -4.45 5.98 -2.05
C GLU A 129 -3.92 7.06 -2.99
N TRP A 130 -4.33 7.03 -4.25
CA TRP A 130 -3.96 8.04 -5.24
C TRP A 130 -4.39 9.45 -4.84
N ILE A 131 -5.60 9.63 -4.30
CA ILE A 131 -6.06 10.92 -3.77
C ILE A 131 -5.25 11.33 -2.54
N SER A 132 -4.99 10.40 -1.61
CA SER A 132 -4.26 10.68 -0.36
C SER A 132 -2.80 11.08 -0.57
N ILE A 133 -2.10 10.54 -1.57
CA ILE A 133 -0.69 10.90 -1.82
C ILE A 133 -0.52 12.23 -2.56
N ALA A 134 -1.61 12.91 -2.93
CA ALA A 134 -1.56 14.22 -3.57
C ALA A 134 -1.15 15.30 -2.55
N LYS A 135 0.12 15.72 -2.60
CA LYS A 135 0.68 16.71 -1.65
C LYS A 135 0.19 18.14 -1.87
N LYS A 136 -0.21 18.47 -3.09
CA LYS A 136 -0.68 19.81 -3.48
C LYS A 136 -2.21 19.84 -3.47
N PRO A 137 -2.86 20.84 -2.84
CA PRO A 137 -4.32 20.96 -2.82
C PRO A 137 -4.94 20.93 -4.22
N GLU A 138 -4.31 21.58 -5.20
CA GLU A 138 -4.81 21.65 -6.58
C GLU A 138 -4.77 20.27 -7.27
N THR A 139 -3.73 19.49 -6.98
CA THR A 139 -3.62 18.11 -7.49
C THR A 139 -4.65 17.21 -6.83
N ARG A 140 -4.90 17.37 -5.53
CA ARG A 140 -5.92 16.60 -4.81
C ARG A 140 -7.32 16.90 -5.39
N ALA A 141 -7.67 18.17 -5.52
CA ALA A 141 -8.95 18.60 -6.08
C ALA A 141 -9.15 18.03 -7.51
N LYS A 142 -8.11 18.09 -8.36
CA LYS A 142 -8.18 17.50 -9.70
C LYS A 142 -8.44 16.00 -9.69
N ARG A 143 -7.79 15.24 -8.79
CA ARG A 143 -7.97 13.77 -8.68
C ARG A 143 -9.36 13.40 -8.18
N ILE A 144 -9.89 14.18 -7.24
CA ILE A 144 -11.25 14.02 -6.71
C ILE A 144 -12.28 14.27 -7.82
N GLU A 145 -12.15 15.39 -8.52
CA GLU A 145 -13.05 15.74 -9.63
C GLU A 145 -13.00 14.68 -10.75
N GLU A 146 -11.79 14.24 -11.14
CA GLU A 146 -11.61 13.17 -12.12
C GLU A 146 -12.26 11.87 -11.65
N THR A 147 -12.15 11.54 -10.36
CA THR A 147 -12.78 10.34 -9.78
C THR A 147 -14.29 10.42 -9.84
N ALA A 148 -14.88 11.54 -9.39
CA ALA A 148 -16.33 11.71 -9.36
C ALA A 148 -16.93 11.68 -10.77
N LYS A 149 -16.30 12.42 -11.70
CA LYS A 149 -16.71 12.45 -13.11
C LYS A 149 -16.65 11.07 -13.76
N LEU A 150 -15.54 10.35 -13.64
CA LEU A 150 -15.40 9.02 -14.24
C LEU A 150 -16.34 8.00 -13.59
N ALA A 151 -16.56 8.10 -12.27
CA ALA A 151 -17.50 7.23 -11.57
C ALA A 151 -18.94 7.39 -12.08
N ALA A 152 -19.36 8.60 -12.50
CA ALA A 152 -20.67 8.82 -13.12
C ALA A 152 -20.89 7.92 -14.35
N ASP A 153 -19.83 7.73 -15.14
CA ASP A 153 -19.80 6.88 -16.33
C ASP A 153 -19.46 5.40 -16.04
N ASN A 154 -19.41 5.01 -14.75
CA ASN A 154 -18.97 3.68 -14.29
C ASN A 154 -17.52 3.34 -14.70
N ILE A 155 -16.68 4.36 -14.88
CA ILE A 155 -15.26 4.25 -15.21
C ILE A 155 -14.43 4.46 -13.94
N ARG A 156 -13.42 3.61 -13.73
CA ARG A 156 -12.52 3.71 -12.58
C ARG A 156 -11.38 4.67 -12.89
N ALA A 157 -11.16 5.66 -12.03
CA ALA A 157 -10.00 6.53 -12.12
C ALA A 157 -8.68 5.79 -11.82
N ASN A 158 -7.56 6.37 -12.26
CA ASN A 158 -6.19 5.90 -11.99
C ASN A 158 -5.97 4.39 -12.25
N GLN A 159 -6.63 3.84 -13.27
CA GLN A 159 -6.34 2.49 -13.74
C GLN A 159 -5.10 2.52 -14.64
N TRP A 160 -4.24 1.51 -14.51
CA TRP A 160 -3.22 1.26 -15.52
C TRP A 160 -3.93 0.98 -16.85
N ARG A 161 -3.62 1.78 -17.87
CA ARG A 161 -4.00 1.45 -19.25
C ARG A 161 -3.27 0.15 -19.59
N GLN A 162 -4.02 -0.91 -19.89
CA GLN A 162 -3.45 -2.12 -20.48
C GLN A 162 -2.93 -1.80 -21.88
#